data_AF-A0A2E1I869-F1
#
_entry.id   AF-A0A2E1I869-F1
#
_cell.length_a   1.000
_cell.length_b   1.000
_cell.length_c   1.000
_cell.angle_alpha   90.00
_cell.angle_beta   90.00
_cell.angle_gamma   90.00
#
_symmetry.space_group_name_H-M   'P 1'
#
loop_
_entity.id
_entity.type
_entity.pdbx_description
1 polymer ?
#
loop_
_entity_poly.entity_id
_entity_poly.type
_entity_poly.pdbx_seq_one_letter_code
_entity_poly.pdbx_strand_id
1 'polypeptide(L)'
;MSIGIEPLGEMVLVQMEAAPEKTQSGLLLPEEAREKMTVGLVIAVGPDASSLVSAGDRVIYRQYSGTKIEWLGLEYLLMKSEDLQAKVND
;
A
#
# COMPACT_ATOMS: atom_id res chain seq x y z
N MET A 1 9.81 6.75 10.84
CA MET A 1 8.82 6.67 11.94
C MET A 1 8.32 5.25 11.96
N SER A 2 8.61 4.48 13.01
CA SER A 2 8.12 3.09 13.10
C SER A 2 6.72 3.11 13.71
N ILE A 3 5.74 2.56 13.00
CA ILE A 3 4.33 2.57 13.39
C ILE A 3 4.04 1.64 14.60
N GLY A 4 5.05 0.91 15.08
CA GLY A 4 4.92 -0.12 16.13
C GLY A 4 4.40 -1.46 15.59
N ILE A 5 4.16 -1.57 14.29
CA ILE A 5 3.86 -2.84 13.61
C ILE A 5 5.10 -3.27 12.84
N GLU A 6 5.59 -4.47 13.14
CA GLU A 6 6.70 -5.11 12.45
C GLU A 6 6.18 -6.34 11.70
N PRO A 7 6.08 -6.29 10.36
CA PRO A 7 5.71 -7.45 9.57
C PRO A 7 6.77 -8.55 9.71
N LEU A 8 6.31 -9.81 9.75
CA LEU A 8 7.20 -10.98 9.87
C LEU A 8 7.31 -11.72 8.54
N GLY A 9 8.43 -12.40 8.32
CA GLY A 9 8.69 -13.18 7.11
C GLY A 9 8.52 -12.36 5.84
N GLU A 10 7.69 -12.85 4.91
CA GLU A 10 7.40 -12.22 3.62
C GLU A 10 6.26 -11.18 3.66
N MET A 11 5.80 -10.79 4.85
CA MET A 11 4.68 -9.84 4.99
C MET A 11 5.14 -8.40 4.75
N VAL A 12 4.23 -7.58 4.22
CA VAL A 12 4.42 -6.17 3.90
C VAL A 12 3.21 -5.39 4.42
N LEU A 13 3.47 -4.34 5.18
CA LEU A 13 2.45 -3.43 5.68
C LEU A 13 2.33 -2.23 4.75
N VAL A 14 1.16 -2.06 4.18
CA VAL A 14 0.84 -1.00 3.22
C VAL A 14 -0.22 -0.10 3.82
N GLN A 15 -0.04 1.21 3.70
CA GLN A 15 -1.09 2.19 3.95
C GLN A 15 -1.77 2.50 2.61
N MET A 16 -3.09 2.34 2.56
CA MET A 16 -3.85 2.67 1.34
C MET A 16 -3.72 4.17 1.08
N GLU A 17 -3.23 4.55 -0.10
CA GLU A 17 -3.23 5.96 -0.49
C GLU A 17 -4.63 6.33 -0.97
N ALA A 18 -5.19 7.43 -0.45
CA ALA A 18 -6.39 8.00 -1.02
C ALA A 18 -6.07 8.48 -2.44
N ALA A 19 -6.84 8.00 -3.42
CA ALA A 19 -6.69 8.44 -4.80
C ALA A 19 -6.79 9.97 -4.88
N PRO A 20 -5.93 10.63 -5.67
CA PRO A 20 -5.97 12.08 -5.81
C PRO A 20 -7.34 12.50 -6.32
N GLU A 21 -7.92 13.54 -5.72
CA GLU A 21 -9.27 13.96 -6.09
C GLU A 21 -9.38 14.47 -7.52
N LYS A 22 -8.25 14.91 -8.07
CA LYS A 22 -8.11 15.46 -9.40
C LYS A 22 -6.95 14.79 -10.13
N THR A 23 -7.11 14.53 -11.42
CA THR A 23 -6.00 14.14 -12.31
C THR A 23 -5.01 15.30 -12.46
N GLN A 24 -3.81 15.04 -12.99
CA GLN A 24 -2.83 16.09 -13.29
C GLN A 24 -3.39 17.18 -14.25
N SER A 25 -4.41 16.86 -15.05
CA SER A 25 -5.11 17.79 -15.94
C SER A 25 -6.25 18.57 -15.25
N GLY A 26 -6.46 18.39 -13.94
CA GLY A 26 -7.50 19.08 -13.17
C GLY A 26 -8.90 18.45 -13.23
N LEU A 27 -9.06 17.29 -13.87
CA LEU A 27 -10.34 16.59 -13.96
C LEU A 27 -10.63 15.84 -12.66
N LEU A 28 -11.84 15.98 -12.12
CA LEU A 28 -12.28 15.21 -10.94
C LEU A 28 -12.33 13.72 -11.28
N LEU A 29 -11.63 12.91 -10.50
CA LEU A 29 -11.70 11.45 -10.62
C LEU A 29 -13.01 10.97 -9.98
N PRO A 30 -13.85 10.21 -10.71
CA PRO A 30 -15.06 9.61 -10.13
C PRO A 30 -14.66 8.66 -8.99
N GLU A 31 -15.51 8.56 -7.95
CA GLU A 31 -15.24 7.71 -6.78
C GLU A 31 -14.97 6.25 -7.16
N GLU A 32 -15.65 5.72 -8.18
CA GLU A 32 -15.41 4.36 -8.72
C GLU A 32 -13.99 4.16 -9.28
N ALA A 33 -13.36 5.22 -9.79
CA ALA A 33 -11.96 5.14 -10.23
C ALA A 33 -11.02 5.10 -9.03
N ARG A 34 -11.40 5.70 -7.89
CA ARG A 34 -10.63 5.67 -6.64
C ARG A 34 -10.66 4.28 -6.00
N GLU A 35 -11.81 3.62 -5.98
CA GLU A 35 -11.95 2.25 -5.44
C GLU A 35 -11.19 1.17 -6.23
N LYS A 36 -10.90 1.44 -7.51
CA LYS A 36 -10.07 0.57 -8.36
C LYS A 36 -8.58 0.84 -8.24
N MET A 37 -8.17 1.95 -7.62
CA MET A 37 -6.75 2.23 -7.44
C MET A 37 -6.19 1.32 -6.34
N THR A 38 -5.49 0.27 -6.76
CA THR A 38 -4.80 -0.65 -5.86
C THR A 38 -3.38 -0.17 -5.53
N VAL A 39 -3.23 1.14 -5.29
CA VAL A 39 -1.94 1.76 -4.97
C VAL A 39 -1.87 2.06 -3.49
N GLY A 40 -0.73 1.77 -2.87
CA GLY A 40 -0.48 2.14 -1.48
C GLY A 40 0.98 2.37 -1.17
N LEU A 41 1.21 3.03 -0.04
CA LEU A 41 2.54 3.36 0.47
C LEU A 41 3.01 2.25 1.41
N VAL A 42 4.19 1.69 1.16
CA VAL A 42 4.80 0.70 2.06
C VAL A 42 5.26 1.41 3.34
N ILE A 43 4.74 0.99 4.49
CA ILE A 43 5.09 1.54 5.80
C ILE A 43 6.16 0.69 6.48
N ALA A 44 6.05 -0.63 6.35
CA ALA A 44 6.98 -1.57 6.93
C ALA A 44 7.06 -2.85 6.08
N VAL A 45 8.21 -3.51 6.13
CA VAL A 45 8.51 -4.70 5.32
C VAL A 45 9.12 -5.74 6.24
N GLY A 46 8.68 -6.99 6.11
CA GLY A 46 9.28 -8.11 6.81
C GLY A 46 10.67 -8.46 6.28
N PRO A 47 11.48 -9.18 7.05
CA PRO A 47 12.87 -9.47 6.72
C PRO A 47 13.05 -10.22 5.40
N ASP A 48 12.08 -11.06 5.00
CA ASP A 48 12.19 -11.87 3.78
C ASP A 48 11.70 -11.11 2.53
N ALA A 49 10.92 -10.04 2.71
CA ALA A 49 10.40 -9.19 1.63
C ALA A 49 11.26 -7.94 1.34
N SER A 50 12.30 -7.68 2.15
CA SER A 50 13.11 -6.45 2.07
C SER A 50 13.92 -6.32 0.78
N SER A 51 14.13 -7.41 0.05
CA SER A 51 14.79 -7.41 -1.27
C SER A 51 13.88 -6.89 -2.38
N LEU A 52 12.56 -6.99 -2.20
CA LEU A 52 11.57 -6.60 -3.20
C LEU A 52 11.13 -5.17 -3.03
N VAL A 53 10.85 -4.72 -1.80
CA VAL A 53 10.29 -3.40 -1.48
C VAL A 53 10.94 -2.81 -0.24
N SER A 54 10.90 -1.49 -0.11
CA SER A 54 11.36 -0.76 1.07
C SER A 54 10.27 0.14 1.63
N ALA A 55 10.37 0.48 2.91
CA ALA A 55 9.51 1.48 3.52
C ALA A 55 9.64 2.82 2.76
N GLY A 56 8.51 3.39 2.37
CA GLY A 56 8.43 4.58 1.52
C GLY A 56 8.16 4.29 0.04
N ASP A 57 8.29 3.04 -0.42
CA ASP A 57 7.95 2.69 -1.81
C ASP A 57 6.43 2.78 -2.01
N ARG A 58 6.02 3.29 -3.18
CA ARG A 58 4.64 3.17 -3.66
C ARG A 58 4.50 1.90 -4.46
N VAL A 59 3.51 1.08 -4.12
CA VAL A 59 3.30 -0.23 -4.74
C VAL A 59 1.87 -0.39 -5.22
N ILE A 60 1.73 -1.08 -6.35
CA ILE A 60 0.46 -1.59 -6.84
C ILE A 60 0.30 -3.00 -6.29
N TYR A 61 -0.80 -3.28 -5.61
CA TYR A 61 -1.13 -4.60 -5.09
C TYR A 61 -2.39 -5.16 -5.74
N ARG A 62 -2.72 -6.43 -5.49
CA ARG A 62 -3.95 -7.03 -6.00
C ARG A 62 -5.17 -6.57 -5.18
N GLN A 63 -6.25 -6.18 -5.85
CA GLN A 63 -7.50 -5.81 -5.21
C GLN A 63 -8.00 -6.97 -4.32
N TYR A 64 -8.50 -6.65 -3.11
CA TYR A 64 -8.98 -7.63 -2.11
C TYR A 64 -7.91 -8.56 -1.51
N SER A 65 -6.63 -8.32 -1.76
CA SER A 65 -5.55 -9.08 -1.13
C SER A 65 -5.09 -8.40 0.17
N GLY A 66 -4.59 -9.20 1.10
CA GLY A 66 -4.19 -8.74 2.42
C GLY A 66 -5.31 -8.67 3.46
N THR A 67 -4.89 -8.41 4.69
CA THR A 67 -5.74 -8.27 5.87
C THR A 67 -5.79 -6.82 6.28
N LYS A 68 -7.01 -6.27 6.45
CA LYS A 68 -7.19 -4.91 6.95
C LYS A 68 -6.87 -4.87 8.44
N ILE A 69 -5.99 -3.97 8.83
CA ILE A 69 -5.55 -3.76 10.21
C ILE A 69 -5.80 -2.30 10.57
N GLU A 70 -6.55 -2.04 11.63
CA GLU A 70 -6.64 -0.71 12.20
C GLU A 70 -5.66 -0.60 13.37
N TRP A 71 -4.79 0.40 13.32
CA TRP A 71 -3.78 0.63 14.36
C TRP A 71 -3.57 2.13 14.56
N LEU A 72 -3.62 2.58 15.82
CA LEU A 72 -3.51 4.00 16.19
C LEU A 72 -4.51 4.91 15.44
N GLY A 73 -5.69 4.39 15.10
CA GLY A 73 -6.73 5.11 14.35
C GLY A 73 -6.43 5.28 12.86
N LEU A 74 -5.43 4.57 12.33
CA LEU A 74 -5.12 4.51 10.91
C LEU A 74 -5.37 3.11 10.37
N GLU A 75 -5.85 3.04 9.13
CA GLU A 75 -6.12 1.80 8.44
C GLU A 75 -4.92 1.38 7.57
N TYR A 76 -4.49 0.14 7.77
CA TYR A 76 -3.41 -0.50 7.04
C TYR A 76 -3.90 -1.79 6.39
N LEU A 77 -3.12 -2.26 5.44
CA LEU A 77 -3.31 -3.50 4.73
C LEU A 77 -2.03 -4.33 4.88
N LEU A 78 -2.13 -5.46 5.57
CA LEU A 78 -1.02 -6.39 5.74
C LEU A 78 -1.17 -7.53 4.73
N MET A 79 -0.24 -7.66 3.81
CA MET A 79 -0.27 -8.68 2.76
C MET A 79 1.10 -9.32 2.58
N LYS A 80 1.18 -10.38 1.79
CA LYS A 80 2.46 -10.93 1.40
C LYS A 80 3.06 -10.15 0.24
N SER A 81 4.38 -10.21 0.12
CA SER A 81 5.12 -9.64 -1.00
C SER A 81 4.68 -10.19 -2.37
N GLU A 82 4.19 -11.44 -2.44
CA GLU A 82 3.66 -12.07 -3.68
C GLU A 82 2.41 -11.37 -4.25
N ASP A 83 1.63 -10.67 -3.41
CA ASP A 83 0.44 -9.94 -3.85
C ASP A 83 0.78 -8.55 -4.42
N LEU A 84 2.03 -8.11 -4.30
CA LEU A 84 2.53 -6.88 -4.90
C LEU A 84 2.77 -7.10 -6.40
N GLN A 85 2.12 -6.29 -7.22
CA GLN A 85 2.13 -6.39 -8.68
C GLN A 85 3.20 -5.49 -9.32
N ALA A 86 3.43 -4.29 -8.79
CA ALA A 86 4.40 -3.34 -9.34
C ALA A 86 4.86 -2.31 -8.30
N LYS A 87 6.01 -1.67 -8.56
CA LYS A 87 6.41 -0.41 -7.93
C LYS A 87 6.03 0.76 -8.81
N VAL A 88 5.52 1.83 -8.22
CA VAL A 88 5.25 3.08 -8.90
C VAL A 88 6.48 3.97 -8.75
N ASN A 89 7.19 4.18 -9.86
CA ASN A 89 8.27 5.16 -9.94
C ASN A 89 7.69 6.41 -10.62
N ASP A 90 7.79 7.56 -9.95
CA ASP A 90 7.47 8.87 -10.52
C ASP A 90 8.64 9.39 -11.39
#